data_AF-A0A821TEH1-F1
#
_entry.id   AF-A0A821TEH1-F1
#
_cell.length_a   1.000
_cell.length_b   1.000
_cell.length_c   1.000
_cell.angle_alpha   90.00
_cell.angle_beta   90.00
_cell.angle_gamma   90.00
#
_symmetry.space_group_name_H-M   'P 1'
#
loop_
_entity.id
_entity.type
_entity.pdbx_description
1 polymer ?
#
loop_
_entity_poly.entity_id
_entity_poly.type
_entity_poly.pdbx_seq_one_letter_code
_entity_poly.pdbx_strand_id
1 'polypeptide(L)' 'NAGGFGNSIVVPGQESLTPAGLANATPQEQKQMLGERLFPLIQIMQPELAGKITGMLLE' A
#
# COMPACT_ATOMS: atom_id res chain seq x y z
N ASN A 1 -25.93 -8.72 -10.08
CA ASN A 1 -25.37 -7.36 -10.13
C ASN A 1 -24.55 -7.17 -8.87
N ALA A 2 -23.22 -7.14 -8.84
CA ALA A 2 -22.23 -6.84 -9.88
C ALA A 2 -21.02 -7.79 -9.78
N GLY A 3 -20.53 -8.24 -10.93
CA GLY A 3 -19.18 -8.78 -11.05
C GLY A 3 -18.17 -7.64 -11.20
N GLY A 4 -16.93 -7.90 -10.77
CA GLY A 4 -15.74 -7.15 -11.18
C GLY A 4 -15.21 -6.14 -10.16
N PHE A 5 -14.35 -6.59 -9.23
CA PHE A 5 -13.24 -5.78 -8.71
C PHE A 5 -12.02 -6.69 -8.50
N GLY A 6 -11.33 -6.97 -9.60
CA GLY A 6 -10.01 -7.58 -9.56
C GLY A 6 -8.99 -6.60 -8.98
N ASN A 7 -7.96 -7.17 -8.33
CA ASN A 7 -6.77 -6.51 -7.79
C ASN A 7 -6.86 -5.96 -6.35
N SER A 8 -7.17 -6.84 -5.39
CA SER A 8 -6.82 -6.59 -3.98
C SER A 8 -5.34 -6.93 -3.74
N ILE A 9 -4.57 -6.00 -3.15
CA ILE A 9 -3.18 -6.26 -2.77
C ILE A 9 -3.20 -7.03 -1.45
N VAL A 10 -2.68 -8.26 -1.47
CA VAL A 10 -2.59 -9.13 -0.29
C VAL A 10 -1.12 -9.27 0.07
N VAL A 11 -0.74 -8.78 1.25
CA VAL A 11 0.59 -8.97 1.83
C VAL A 11 0.41 -9.89 3.04
N PRO A 12 1.19 -10.99 3.17
CA PRO A 12 1.07 -11.89 4.31
C PRO A 12 1.19 -11.14 5.64
N GLY A 13 0.21 -11.31 6.54
CA GLY A 13 0.17 -10.61 7.83
C GLY A 13 -0.47 -9.22 7.82
N GLN A 14 -0.98 -8.75 6.68
CA GLN A 14 -1.76 -7.51 6.58
C GLN A 14 -3.15 -7.78 6.00
N GLU A 15 -4.12 -6.93 6.34
CA GLU A 15 -5.46 -7.00 5.77
C GLU A 15 -5.44 -6.87 4.24
N SER A 16 -6.45 -7.32 3.51
CA SER A 16 -6.46 -7.12 2.06
C SER A 16 -6.66 -5.64 1.71
N LEU A 17 -5.74 -5.03 0.98
CA LEU A 17 -5.92 -3.66 0.49
C LEU A 17 -6.79 -3.72 -0.78
N THR A 18 -8.04 -3.28 -0.67
CA THR A 18 -8.98 -3.27 -1.80
C THR A 18 -9.04 -1.88 -2.45
N PRO A 19 -9.29 -1.78 -3.77
CA PRO A 19 -9.46 -0.49 -4.44
C PRO A 19 -10.59 0.35 -3.82
N ALA A 20 -11.67 -0.30 -3.40
CA ALA A 20 -12.78 0.35 -2.70
C ALA A 20 -12.37 0.87 -1.32
N GLY A 21 -11.59 0.11 -0.55
CA GLY A 21 -11.07 0.54 0.75
C GLY A 21 -10.15 1.76 0.63
N LEU A 22 -9.26 1.76 -0.37
CA LEU A 22 -8.43 2.92 -0.73
C LEU A 22 -9.29 4.14 -1.09
N ALA A 23 -10.26 3.98 -1.99
CA ALA A 23 -11.08 5.10 -2.47
C ALA A 23 -11.92 5.78 -1.38
N ASN A 24 -12.29 5.05 -0.31
CA ASN A 24 -13.05 5.61 0.81
C ASN A 24 -12.18 6.22 1.91
N ALA A 25 -10.87 5.95 1.92
CA ALA A 25 -9.94 6.48 2.90
C ALA A 25 -9.58 7.94 2.58
N THR A 26 -9.24 8.73 3.62
CA THR A 26 -8.73 10.09 3.41
C THR A 26 -7.39 10.06 2.64
N PRO A 27 -6.98 11.15 1.97
CA PRO A 27 -5.70 11.18 1.24
C PRO A 27 -4.49 10.80 2.11
N GLN A 28 -4.53 11.15 3.40
CA GLN A 28 -3.49 10.77 4.35
C GLN A 28 -3.50 9.27 4.66
N GLU A 29 -4.69 8.69 4.89
CA GLU A 29 -4.84 7.26 5.11
C GLU A 29 -4.46 6.44 3.87
N GLN A 30 -4.83 6.90 2.66
CA GLN A 30 -4.41 6.25 1.41
C GLN A 30 -2.89 6.14 1.32
N LYS A 31 -2.17 7.23 1.62
CA LYS A 31 -0.69 7.23 1.66
C LYS A 31 -0.15 6.27 2.72
N GLN A 32 -0.75 6.25 3.92
CA GLN A 32 -0.36 5.32 4.98
C GLN A 32 -0.55 3.86 4.57
N MET A 33 -1.75 3.51 4.07
CA MET A 33 -2.09 2.16 3.63
C MET A 33 -1.14 1.66 2.54
N LEU A 34 -0.77 2.52 1.58
CA LEU A 34 0.20 2.20 0.54
C LEU A 34 1.62 2.07 1.11
N GLY A 35 2.04 2.97 2.00
CA GLY A 35 3.35 2.93 2.65
C GLY A 35 3.58 1.68 3.47
N GLU A 36 2.58 1.22 4.21
CA GLU A 36 2.66 -0.03 4.98
C GLU A 36 2.84 -1.27 4.09
N ARG A 37 2.47 -1.21 2.81
CA ARG A 37 2.74 -2.30 1.83
C ARG A 37 4.06 -2.15 1.13
N LEU A 38 4.41 -0.93 0.72
CA LEU A 38 5.62 -0.65 -0.04
C LEU A 38 6.88 -0.77 0.81
N PHE A 39 6.83 -0.29 2.06
CA PHE A 39 7.98 -0.28 2.95
C PHE A 39 8.64 -1.65 3.14
N PRO A 40 7.93 -2.74 3.53
CA PRO A 40 8.57 -4.04 3.71
C PRO A 40 9.17 -4.60 2.41
N LEU A 41 8.52 -4.34 1.26
CA LEU A 41 9.03 -4.77 -0.05
C LEU A 41 10.35 -4.06 -0.40
N ILE A 42 10.41 -2.75 -0.17
CA ILE A 42 11.62 -1.96 -0.41
C ILE A 42 12.69 -2.31 0.63
N GLN A 43 12.32 -2.55 1.88
CA GLN A 43 13.25 -2.90 2.96
C GLN A 43 14.02 -4.20 2.66
N ILE A 44 13.38 -5.18 2.01
CA ILE A 44 14.05 -6.42 1.59
C ILE A 44 15.15 -6.14 0.56
N MET A 45 14.95 -5.16 -0.33
CA MET A 45 15.89 -4.84 -1.41
C MET A 45 16.93 -3.79 -1.01
N GLN A 46 16.53 -2.79 -0.23
CA GLN A 46 17.31 -1.59 0.07
C GLN A 46 16.97 -1.06 1.48
N PRO A 47 17.39 -1.77 2.55
CA PRO A 47 16.98 -1.47 3.92
C PRO A 47 17.35 -0.05 4.37
N GLU A 48 18.54 0.44 4.00
CA GLU A 48 19.04 1.76 4.40
C GLU A 48 18.26 2.92 3.76
N LEU A 49 17.69 2.72 2.56
CA LEU A 49 16.95 3.76 1.84
C LEU A 49 15.44 3.53 1.84
N ALA A 50 14.96 2.48 2.51
CA ALA A 50 13.56 2.08 2.45
C ALA A 50 12.60 3.20 2.83
N GLY A 51 12.88 3.92 3.92
CA GLY A 51 12.08 5.06 4.36
C GLY A 51 12.06 6.20 3.33
N LYS A 52 13.23 6.54 2.75
CA LYS A 52 13.36 7.62 1.77
C LYS A 52 12.66 7.29 0.45
N ILE A 53 12.84 6.08 -0.07
CA ILE A 53 12.21 5.63 -1.31
C ILE A 53 10.70 5.54 -1.13
N THR A 54 10.24 4.98 -0.01
CA THR A 54 8.80 4.90 0.30
C THR A 54 8.20 6.30 0.40
N GLY A 55 8.86 7.26 1.06
CA GLY A 55 8.42 8.65 1.12
C GLY A 55 8.29 9.30 -0.25
N MET A 56 9.34 9.20 -1.10
CA MET A 56 9.32 9.77 -2.45
C MET A 56 8.24 9.15 -3.36
N LEU A 57 7.82 7.92 -3.12
CA LEU A 57 6.74 7.27 -3.87
C LEU A 57 5.34 7.68 -3.43
N LEU A 58 5.19 8.22 -2.21
CA LEU A 58 3.91 8.52 -1.59
C LEU A 58 3.58 10.02 -1.53
N GLU A 59 4.54 10.89 -1.85
CA GLU A 59 4.34 12.33 -1.95
C GLU A 59 3.62 12.72 -3.24
#